data_AF-A0A9N7R8Q0-F1
#
_entry.id   AF-A0A9N7R8Q0-F1
#
_cell.length_a   1.000
_cell.length_b   1.000
_cell.length_c   1.000
_cell.angle_alpha   90.00
_cell.angle_beta   90.00
_cell.angle_gamma   90.00
#
_symmetry.space_group_name_H-M   'P 1'
#
loop_
_entity.id
_entity.type
_entity.pdbx_description
1 polymer ?
#
loop_
_entity_poly.entity_id
_entity_poly.type
_entity_poly.pdbx_seq_one_letter_code
_entity_poly.pdbx_strand_id
1 'polypeptide(L)'
;MLVDSTLAYRGLVPVIIACIDRLLGCDKHHWLGDHLLSTLDKHLLPKLKKGYSLGHYFPLFERISESEKVSPIRLINLLMRFIIFLVDEHGPDTGLKSWHYGSKTLAICRTMLIHHHSSSLFTLLSHLLASACLYFPDLEVRDNARFYLRMLICLPGKKLKGILNMGESLLGISPSTHSGAFFSFQSPQALPGLKMPSSIASYIHVERLMPLLVNQSWSLSLPNFDINPHRPGFFEGIRDSEPADKERDSEVSTSGGIISASDQQKEPLRVMDAKVSEIVRELRRHFAFIPDYRHMPGITIKIWCSLRFDSEAFSAAMEVSNVMDKLPGLYATVLKFTSSAPYGLIKPYHIPFLLGSPPKNVKPMSESDSSSLAIAPVENGHVEEENFKAPLCIELEPREPVPGLVDIFIETNADNGQVIKEQLQNISVGIEDMFLRVIPPDDIAEGDLPSYYVHLFDALWEACETSSTTGRETFVLKGGKGVAAISGTRSVKLVEIPLTSLVQAVECHLAPFVVCVIGQTLVDMVKAGGVIKDAVWKDFGSDSLFDVTCSPTSSSAPLYLKYFGDEDYGGDQIPTSQKNIGYFQILIFLPPRFHLLFQMEVREFSTLVRIRTDHWPCLAYVDDYLEALFTGC
;
A
#
# COMPACT_ATOMS: atom_id res chain seq x y z
N MET A 1 -23.00 48.92 -25.45
CA MET A 1 -24.45 49.19 -25.46
C MET A 1 -25.25 48.08 -24.78
N LEU A 2 -25.45 46.88 -25.36
CA LEU A 2 -26.23 45.79 -24.72
C LEU A 2 -25.71 45.39 -23.32
N VAL A 3 -24.39 45.29 -23.15
CA VAL A 3 -23.72 45.01 -21.86
C VAL A 3 -23.96 46.14 -20.84
N ASP A 4 -23.93 47.40 -21.30
CA ASP A 4 -24.11 48.55 -20.41
C ASP A 4 -25.58 48.72 -20.02
N SER A 5 -26.50 48.45 -20.95
CA SER A 5 -27.95 48.45 -20.71
C SER A 5 -28.38 47.32 -19.76
N THR A 6 -27.74 46.14 -19.82
CA THR A 6 -28.00 45.02 -18.90
C THR A 6 -27.49 45.25 -17.49
N LEU A 7 -26.42 46.02 -17.34
CA LEU A 7 -25.94 46.46 -16.03
C LEU A 7 -26.87 47.53 -15.42
N ALA A 8 -27.42 48.41 -16.26
CA ALA A 8 -28.32 49.48 -15.82
C ALA A 8 -29.75 49.00 -15.51
N TYR A 9 -30.31 48.09 -16.31
CA TYR A 9 -31.69 47.63 -16.18
C TYR A 9 -31.77 46.09 -16.09
N ARG A 10 -31.98 45.58 -14.87
CA ARG A 10 -32.05 44.13 -14.58
C ARG A 10 -33.21 43.42 -15.28
N GLY A 11 -34.31 44.13 -15.54
CA GLY A 11 -35.48 43.60 -16.26
C GLY A 11 -35.23 43.25 -17.73
N LEU A 12 -34.08 43.66 -18.30
CA LEU A 12 -33.70 43.29 -19.67
C LEU A 12 -33.13 41.88 -19.79
N VAL A 13 -32.74 41.23 -18.69
CA VAL A 13 -32.10 39.91 -18.74
C VAL A 13 -33.00 38.85 -19.40
N PRO A 14 -34.29 38.70 -19.04
CA PRO A 14 -35.18 37.73 -19.70
C PRO A 14 -35.39 38.02 -21.19
N VAL A 15 -35.44 39.30 -21.57
CA VAL A 15 -35.62 39.74 -22.97
C VAL A 15 -34.40 39.36 -23.81
N ILE A 16 -33.21 39.52 -23.25
CA ILE A 16 -31.96 39.18 -23.93
C ILE A 16 -31.81 37.67 -24.07
N ILE A 17 -32.21 36.90 -23.07
CA ILE A 17 -32.22 35.44 -23.14
C ILE A 17 -33.19 34.95 -24.21
N ALA A 18 -34.42 35.47 -24.24
CA ALA A 18 -35.39 35.14 -25.29
C ALA A 18 -34.89 35.49 -26.70
N CYS A 19 -34.08 36.55 -26.83
CA CYS A 19 -33.41 36.90 -28.07
C CYS A 19 -32.32 35.88 -28.43
N ILE A 20 -31.45 35.53 -27.48
CA ILE A 20 -30.40 34.51 -27.65
C ILE A 20 -31.02 33.16 -28.04
N ASP A 21 -32.10 32.73 -27.39
CA ASP A 21 -32.76 31.46 -27.66
C ASP A 21 -33.33 31.40 -29.08
N ARG A 22 -33.91 32.50 -29.56
CA ARG A 22 -34.38 32.61 -30.95
C ARG A 22 -33.23 32.57 -31.96
N LEU A 23 -32.08 33.13 -31.61
CA LEU A 23 -30.88 33.11 -32.46
C LEU A 23 -30.24 31.72 -32.50
N LEU A 24 -30.14 31.05 -31.35
CA LEU A 24 -29.61 29.69 -31.24
C LEU A 24 -30.55 28.66 -31.89
N GLY A 25 -31.87 28.88 -31.85
CA GLY A 25 -32.85 28.03 -32.55
C GLY A 25 -32.91 28.21 -34.07
N CYS A 26 -32.10 29.10 -34.65
CA CYS A 26 -32.06 29.35 -36.08
C CYS A 26 -30.68 28.99 -36.65
N ASP A 27 -30.61 27.95 -37.50
CA ASP A 27 -29.34 27.45 -38.06
C ASP A 27 -28.50 28.53 -38.74
N LYS A 28 -29.15 29.52 -39.38
CA LYS A 28 -28.47 30.64 -40.08
C LYS A 28 -27.88 31.67 -39.12
N HIS A 29 -28.44 31.83 -37.94
CA HIS A 29 -28.05 32.87 -36.96
C HIS A 29 -27.44 32.29 -35.68
N HIS A 30 -27.25 30.97 -35.61
CA HIS A 30 -26.67 30.26 -34.48
C HIS A 30 -25.30 30.84 -34.09
N TRP A 31 -24.46 31.18 -35.07
CA TRP A 31 -23.16 31.82 -34.84
C TRP A 31 -23.30 33.17 -34.11
N LEU A 32 -24.33 33.96 -34.43
CA LEU A 32 -24.58 35.23 -33.77
C LEU A 32 -25.01 35.04 -32.31
N GLY A 33 -25.80 33.99 -32.03
CA GLY A 33 -26.15 33.59 -30.67
C GLY A 33 -24.93 33.19 -29.84
N ASP A 34 -24.07 32.32 -30.37
CA ASP A 34 -22.80 31.92 -29.75
C ASP A 34 -21.87 33.12 -29.52
N HIS A 35 -21.77 34.01 -30.51
CA HIS A 35 -20.93 35.21 -30.40
C HIS A 35 -21.46 36.15 -29.31
N LEU A 36 -22.77 36.34 -29.21
CA LEU A 36 -23.38 37.18 -28.20
C LEU A 36 -23.17 36.61 -26.79
N LEU A 37 -23.29 35.28 -26.62
CA LEU A 37 -22.95 34.60 -25.37
C LEU A 37 -21.47 34.79 -24.99
N SER A 38 -20.55 34.66 -25.95
CA SER A 38 -19.12 34.89 -25.71
C SER A 38 -18.82 36.33 -25.32
N THR A 39 -19.50 37.31 -25.93
CA THR A 39 -19.37 38.73 -25.59
C THR A 39 -19.90 39.03 -24.19
N LEU A 40 -21.00 38.39 -23.78
CA LEU A 40 -21.53 38.50 -22.41
C LEU A 40 -20.58 37.83 -21.39
N ASP A 41 -20.03 36.65 -21.67
CA ASP A 41 -19.01 36.02 -20.82
C ASP A 41 -17.79 36.95 -20.62
N LYS A 42 -17.26 37.51 -21.70
CA LYS A 42 -16.03 38.35 -21.66
C LYS A 42 -16.24 39.72 -21.03
N HIS A 43 -17.35 40.39 -21.32
CA HIS A 43 -17.51 41.82 -20.98
C HIS A 43 -18.53 42.11 -19.88
N LEU A 44 -19.50 41.21 -19.64
CA LEU A 44 -20.51 41.39 -18.59
C LEU A 44 -20.06 40.77 -17.26
N LEU A 45 -19.62 39.49 -17.26
CA LEU A 45 -19.28 38.77 -16.02
C LEU A 45 -18.25 39.49 -15.13
N PRO A 46 -17.17 40.11 -15.65
CA PRO A 46 -16.20 40.82 -14.81
C PRO A 46 -16.74 42.08 -14.13
N LYS A 47 -17.81 42.67 -14.67
CA LYS A 47 -18.41 43.93 -14.18
C LYS A 47 -19.50 43.71 -13.13
N LEU A 48 -19.92 42.47 -12.90
CA LEU A 48 -20.98 42.14 -11.93
C LEU A 48 -20.46 42.26 -10.50
N LYS A 49 -21.16 43.05 -9.67
CA LYS A 49 -20.86 43.17 -8.24
C LYS A 49 -21.34 41.93 -7.49
N LYS A 50 -20.53 41.46 -6.55
CA LYS A 50 -20.89 40.41 -5.58
C LYS A 50 -22.04 40.87 -4.69
N GLY A 51 -23.13 40.09 -4.63
CA GLY A 51 -24.33 40.40 -3.86
C GLY A 51 -25.55 39.60 -4.32
N TYR A 52 -26.62 39.59 -3.51
CA TYR A 52 -27.88 38.88 -3.82
C TYR A 52 -28.54 39.34 -5.14
N SER A 53 -28.19 40.53 -5.65
CA SER A 53 -28.64 41.00 -6.97
C SER A 53 -28.16 40.13 -8.13
N LEU A 54 -27.11 39.33 -7.93
CA LEU A 54 -26.58 38.40 -8.94
C LEU A 54 -27.63 37.36 -9.37
N GLY A 55 -28.61 37.07 -8.51
CA GLY A 55 -29.75 36.21 -8.78
C GLY A 55 -30.48 36.48 -10.11
N HIS A 56 -30.57 37.74 -10.52
CA HIS A 56 -31.28 38.13 -11.74
C HIS A 56 -30.57 37.66 -13.02
N TYR A 57 -29.28 37.34 -12.93
CA TYR A 57 -28.44 36.90 -14.05
C TYR A 57 -28.27 35.38 -14.12
N PHE A 58 -28.84 34.61 -13.18
CA PHE A 58 -28.73 33.14 -13.18
C PHE A 58 -29.25 32.46 -14.45
N PRO A 59 -30.39 32.88 -15.04
CA PRO A 59 -30.83 32.32 -16.31
C PRO A 59 -29.82 32.55 -17.46
N LEU A 60 -29.04 33.63 -17.41
CA LEU A 60 -27.96 33.85 -18.36
C LEU A 60 -26.76 32.93 -18.09
N PHE A 61 -26.43 32.68 -16.81
CA PHE A 61 -25.35 31.77 -16.43
C PHE A 61 -25.64 30.33 -16.84
N GLU A 62 -26.89 29.89 -16.67
CA GLU A 62 -27.36 28.58 -17.13
C GLU A 62 -27.15 28.46 -18.65
N ARG A 63 -27.53 29.47 -19.42
CA ARG A 63 -27.35 29.46 -20.88
C ARG A 63 -25.89 29.47 -21.35
N ILE A 64 -25.00 30.15 -20.61
CA ILE A 64 -23.55 30.08 -20.85
C ILE A 64 -23.02 28.67 -20.57
N SER A 65 -23.58 27.99 -19.56
CA SER A 65 -23.16 26.65 -19.12
C SER A 65 -23.66 25.52 -20.03
N GLU A 66 -24.69 25.77 -20.85
CA GLU A 66 -25.18 24.83 -21.86
C GLU A 66 -24.37 24.87 -23.17
N SER A 67 -23.66 25.97 -23.43
CA SER A 67 -22.95 26.18 -24.71
C SER A 67 -21.60 25.49 -24.73
N GLU A 68 -21.43 24.46 -25.57
CA GLU A 68 -20.16 23.72 -25.70
C GLU A 68 -19.00 24.58 -26.23
N LYS A 69 -19.27 25.66 -26.98
CA LYS A 69 -18.25 26.51 -27.61
C LYS A 69 -17.69 27.60 -26.70
N VAL A 70 -18.44 28.01 -25.67
CA VAL A 70 -18.01 29.06 -24.74
C VAL A 70 -17.44 28.39 -23.49
N SER A 71 -16.15 28.58 -23.23
CA SER A 71 -15.52 28.01 -22.03
C SER A 71 -15.99 28.75 -20.76
N PRO A 72 -16.66 28.09 -19.81
CA PRO A 72 -17.27 28.75 -18.65
C PRO A 72 -16.29 29.06 -17.51
N ILE A 73 -14.97 29.10 -17.77
CA ILE A 73 -13.94 29.33 -16.73
C ILE A 73 -14.20 30.61 -15.94
N ARG A 74 -14.55 31.71 -16.63
CA ARG A 74 -14.88 33.00 -15.98
C ARG A 74 -16.12 32.91 -15.10
N LEU A 75 -17.12 32.16 -15.55
CA LEU A 75 -18.34 31.91 -14.81
C LEU A 75 -18.07 31.09 -13.55
N ILE A 76 -17.26 30.03 -13.61
CA ILE A 76 -16.89 29.22 -12.44
C ILE A 76 -16.18 30.09 -11.39
N ASN A 77 -15.24 30.95 -11.81
CA ASN A 77 -14.56 31.87 -10.89
C ASN A 77 -15.53 32.88 -10.23
N LEU A 78 -16.52 33.38 -10.98
CA LEU A 78 -17.56 34.23 -10.43
C LEU A 78 -18.44 33.48 -9.41
N LEU A 79 -18.86 32.26 -9.74
CA LEU A 79 -19.66 31.40 -8.86
C LEU A 79 -18.89 31.02 -7.60
N MET A 80 -17.59 30.76 -7.68
CA MET A 80 -16.74 30.48 -6.52
C MET A 80 -16.68 31.68 -5.56
N ARG A 81 -16.45 32.89 -6.10
CA ARG A 81 -16.51 34.14 -5.30
C ARG A 81 -17.89 34.38 -4.71
N PHE A 82 -18.94 33.97 -5.40
CA PHE A 82 -20.32 34.11 -4.95
C PHE A 82 -20.65 33.12 -3.82
N ILE A 83 -20.20 31.86 -3.91
CA ILE A 83 -20.33 30.88 -2.82
C ILE A 83 -19.64 31.39 -1.55
N ILE A 84 -18.43 31.93 -1.66
CA ILE A 84 -17.71 32.52 -0.51
C ILE A 84 -18.56 33.65 0.11
N PHE A 85 -19.08 34.57 -0.71
CA PHE A 85 -19.97 35.64 -0.24
C PHE A 85 -21.23 35.12 0.47
N LEU A 86 -21.86 34.06 -0.04
CA LEU A 86 -23.05 33.47 0.58
C LEU A 86 -22.77 32.83 1.95
N VAL A 87 -21.53 32.34 2.16
CA VAL A 87 -21.06 31.81 3.44
C VAL A 87 -20.81 32.95 4.43
N ASP A 88 -20.11 34.01 4.00
CA ASP A 88 -19.76 35.14 4.86
C ASP A 88 -20.99 35.94 5.34
N GLU A 89 -21.99 36.12 4.48
CA GLU A 89 -23.23 36.88 4.79
C GLU A 89 -24.36 35.99 5.35
N HIS A 90 -24.04 34.76 5.75
CA HIS A 90 -25.03 33.85 6.31
C HIS A 90 -25.40 34.23 7.74
N GLY A 91 -26.67 34.52 7.96
CA GLY A 91 -27.25 34.85 9.26
C GLY A 91 -28.68 34.32 9.40
N PRO A 92 -29.31 34.52 10.57
CA PRO A 92 -30.62 33.95 10.88
C PRO A 92 -31.73 34.37 9.90
N ASP A 93 -31.66 35.59 9.35
CA ASP A 93 -32.65 36.13 8.41
C ASP A 93 -32.29 35.94 6.92
N THR A 94 -31.04 35.60 6.63
CA THR A 94 -30.54 35.40 5.24
C THR A 94 -30.41 33.94 4.85
N GLY A 95 -30.57 33.00 5.78
CA GLY A 95 -30.39 31.56 5.55
C GLY A 95 -31.19 31.00 4.36
N LEU A 96 -32.47 31.37 4.24
CA LEU A 96 -33.31 30.91 3.12
C LEU A 96 -32.83 31.44 1.76
N LYS A 97 -32.30 32.67 1.72
CA LYS A 97 -31.75 33.27 0.49
C LYS A 97 -30.42 32.61 0.15
N SER A 98 -29.54 32.42 1.13
CA SER A 98 -28.28 31.71 0.92
C SER A 98 -28.52 30.29 0.41
N TRP A 99 -29.44 29.53 1.02
CA TRP A 99 -29.85 28.21 0.53
C TRP A 99 -30.34 28.27 -0.92
N HIS A 100 -31.30 29.14 -1.25
CA HIS A 100 -31.85 29.24 -2.60
C HIS A 100 -30.77 29.52 -3.65
N TYR A 101 -29.88 30.48 -3.36
CA TYR A 101 -28.80 30.83 -4.28
C TYR A 101 -27.71 29.75 -4.36
N GLY A 102 -27.39 29.08 -3.25
CA GLY A 102 -26.48 27.93 -3.22
C GLY A 102 -27.01 26.78 -4.08
N SER A 103 -28.28 26.40 -3.90
CA SER A 103 -28.95 25.37 -4.71
C SER A 103 -28.99 25.74 -6.20
N LYS A 104 -29.25 27.01 -6.52
CA LYS A 104 -29.19 27.50 -7.91
C LYS A 104 -27.78 27.47 -8.49
N THR A 105 -26.75 27.76 -7.70
CA THR A 105 -25.35 27.62 -8.14
C THR A 105 -25.00 26.17 -8.42
N LEU A 106 -25.44 25.23 -7.58
CA LEU A 106 -25.25 23.80 -7.82
C LEU A 106 -26.00 23.31 -9.06
N ALA A 107 -27.19 23.86 -9.36
CA ALA A 107 -27.90 23.56 -10.60
C ALA A 107 -27.08 23.97 -11.83
N ILE A 108 -26.46 25.16 -11.81
CA ILE A 108 -25.55 25.61 -12.88
C ILE A 108 -24.33 24.68 -12.98
N CYS A 109 -23.74 24.27 -11.86
CA CYS A 109 -22.66 23.27 -11.84
C CYS A 109 -23.10 21.94 -12.47
N ARG A 110 -24.33 21.48 -12.20
CA ARG A 110 -24.89 20.28 -12.83
C ARG A 110 -25.00 20.46 -14.35
N THR A 111 -25.51 21.59 -14.83
CA THR A 111 -25.58 21.89 -16.27
C THR A 111 -24.18 21.86 -16.91
N MET A 112 -23.17 22.41 -16.23
CA MET A 112 -21.79 22.34 -16.70
C MET A 112 -21.26 20.90 -16.79
N LEU A 113 -21.60 20.03 -15.83
CA LEU A 113 -21.22 18.60 -15.83
C LEU A 113 -21.87 17.82 -16.98
N ILE A 114 -23.05 18.23 -17.44
CA ILE A 114 -23.79 17.59 -18.54
C ILE A 114 -23.22 17.97 -19.90
N HIS A 115 -22.91 19.26 -20.09
CA HIS A 115 -22.59 19.81 -21.41
C HIS A 115 -21.08 19.91 -21.69
N HIS A 116 -20.22 19.99 -20.68
CA HIS A 116 -18.78 20.11 -20.90
C HIS A 116 -18.01 18.82 -20.59
N HIS A 117 -16.99 18.52 -21.40
CA HIS A 117 -16.16 17.32 -21.29
C HIS A 117 -14.66 17.65 -21.14
N SER A 118 -14.34 18.82 -20.56
CA SER A 118 -12.94 19.24 -20.38
C SER A 118 -12.45 18.92 -18.98
N SER A 119 -11.38 18.13 -18.88
CA SER A 119 -10.66 17.85 -17.63
C SER A 119 -10.25 19.14 -16.92
N SER A 120 -9.81 20.16 -17.67
CA SER A 120 -9.47 21.49 -17.13
C SER A 120 -10.64 22.22 -16.46
N LEU A 121 -11.86 22.05 -16.97
CA LEU A 121 -13.07 22.61 -16.35
C LEU A 121 -13.45 21.83 -15.10
N PHE A 122 -13.25 20.51 -15.11
CA PHE A 122 -13.54 19.64 -13.98
C PHE A 122 -12.63 19.92 -12.78
N THR A 123 -11.38 20.33 -12.99
CA THR A 123 -10.53 20.79 -11.89
C THR A 123 -11.09 22.03 -11.20
N LEU A 124 -11.44 23.10 -11.94
CA LEU A 124 -12.02 24.30 -11.30
C LEU A 124 -13.39 24.02 -10.68
N LEU A 125 -14.18 23.17 -11.31
CA LEU A 125 -15.50 22.78 -10.81
C LEU A 125 -15.41 21.91 -9.56
N SER A 126 -14.41 21.02 -9.46
CA SER A 126 -14.17 20.21 -8.26
C SER A 126 -13.77 21.09 -7.08
N HIS A 127 -12.95 22.13 -7.29
CA HIS A 127 -12.64 23.12 -6.25
C HIS A 127 -13.89 23.88 -5.77
N LEU A 128 -14.77 24.27 -6.69
CA LEU A 128 -16.03 24.95 -6.33
C LEU A 128 -16.92 24.02 -5.50
N LEU A 129 -17.12 22.79 -5.96
CA LEU A 129 -17.95 21.80 -5.27
C LEU A 129 -17.34 21.38 -3.92
N ALA A 130 -16.02 21.27 -3.83
CA ALA A 130 -15.31 21.01 -2.58
C ALA A 130 -15.47 22.17 -1.59
N SER A 131 -15.32 23.41 -2.04
CA SER A 131 -15.55 24.61 -1.22
C SER A 131 -16.99 24.65 -0.69
N ALA A 132 -17.98 24.39 -1.55
CA ALA A 132 -19.38 24.29 -1.13
C ALA A 132 -19.63 23.14 -0.14
N CYS A 133 -19.02 21.97 -0.34
CA CYS A 133 -19.15 20.82 0.57
C CYS A 133 -18.55 21.10 1.96
N LEU A 134 -17.44 21.83 2.03
CA LEU A 134 -16.71 22.07 3.28
C LEU A 134 -17.28 23.23 4.08
N TYR A 135 -17.59 24.34 3.42
CA TYR A 135 -17.82 25.63 4.09
C TYR A 135 -19.26 26.13 4.02
N PHE A 136 -20.12 25.56 3.15
CA PHE A 136 -21.49 26.07 3.04
C PHE A 136 -22.30 25.75 4.31
N PRO A 137 -23.06 26.71 4.87
CA PRO A 137 -23.73 26.53 6.16
C PRO A 137 -24.92 25.57 6.11
N ASP A 138 -25.62 25.52 4.98
CA ASP A 138 -26.79 24.65 4.79
C ASP A 138 -26.41 23.20 4.43
N LEU A 139 -27.00 22.23 5.14
CA LEU A 139 -26.70 20.80 4.97
C LEU A 139 -27.10 20.24 3.61
N GLU A 140 -28.25 20.65 3.06
CA GLU A 140 -28.74 20.13 1.79
C GLU A 140 -27.84 20.58 0.63
N VAL A 141 -27.40 21.84 0.65
CA VAL A 141 -26.44 22.35 -0.34
C VAL A 141 -25.09 21.62 -0.23
N ARG A 142 -24.60 21.36 0.99
CA ARG A 142 -23.35 20.59 1.19
C ARG A 142 -23.44 19.17 0.66
N ASP A 143 -24.54 18.48 0.93
CA ASP A 143 -24.72 17.09 0.52
C ASP A 143 -24.88 16.96 -0.98
N ASN A 144 -25.62 17.87 -1.62
CA ASN A 144 -25.70 17.96 -3.08
C ASN A 144 -24.33 18.28 -3.70
N ALA A 145 -23.57 19.20 -3.12
CA ALA A 145 -22.21 19.50 -3.59
C ALA A 145 -21.29 18.27 -3.49
N ARG A 146 -21.38 17.52 -2.38
CA ARG A 146 -20.63 16.26 -2.18
C ARG A 146 -21.04 15.19 -3.20
N PHE A 147 -22.34 15.08 -3.50
CA PHE A 147 -22.85 14.15 -4.50
C PHE A 147 -22.28 14.45 -5.89
N TYR A 148 -22.37 15.71 -6.35
CA TYR A 148 -21.80 16.12 -7.63
C TYR A 148 -20.27 15.97 -7.67
N LEU A 149 -19.57 16.28 -6.57
CA LEU A 149 -18.12 16.09 -6.48
C LEU A 149 -17.72 14.61 -6.61
N ARG A 150 -18.45 13.71 -5.93
CA ARG A 150 -18.21 12.26 -6.04
C ARG A 150 -18.47 11.77 -7.45
N MET A 151 -19.55 12.20 -8.08
CA MET A 151 -19.84 11.82 -9.46
C MET A 151 -18.76 12.33 -10.43
N LEU A 152 -18.27 13.55 -10.24
CA LEU A 152 -17.21 14.12 -11.06
C LEU A 152 -15.88 13.36 -10.94
N ILE A 153 -15.52 12.91 -9.75
CA ILE A 153 -14.25 12.19 -9.50
C ILE A 153 -14.35 10.72 -9.93
N CYS A 154 -15.51 10.09 -9.76
CA CYS A 154 -15.66 8.64 -9.93
C CYS A 154 -16.24 8.21 -11.28
N LEU A 155 -16.77 9.12 -12.09
CA LEU A 155 -17.42 8.78 -13.37
C LEU A 155 -16.81 9.55 -14.55
N PRO A 156 -16.55 8.88 -15.69
CA PRO A 156 -16.13 9.56 -16.90
C PRO A 156 -17.26 10.43 -17.48
N GLY A 157 -16.90 11.56 -18.09
CA GLY A 157 -17.84 12.61 -18.51
C GLY A 157 -19.00 12.13 -19.40
N LYS A 158 -18.78 11.16 -20.31
CA LYS A 158 -19.84 10.59 -21.16
C LYS A 158 -20.90 9.82 -20.34
N LYS A 159 -20.46 9.03 -19.36
CA LYS A 159 -21.33 8.25 -18.46
C LYS A 159 -22.04 9.15 -17.46
N LEU A 160 -21.32 10.17 -16.96
CA LEU A 160 -21.86 11.22 -16.11
C LEU A 160 -23.05 11.93 -16.76
N LYS A 161 -22.92 12.34 -18.04
CA LYS A 161 -24.00 12.93 -18.83
C LYS A 161 -25.22 12.01 -18.90
N GLY A 162 -25.02 10.73 -19.18
CA GLY A 162 -26.12 9.75 -19.23
C GLY A 162 -26.86 9.61 -17.90
N ILE A 163 -26.13 9.53 -16.78
CA ILE A 163 -26.72 9.41 -15.44
C ILE A 163 -27.46 10.68 -15.03
N LEU A 164 -26.87 11.85 -15.29
CA LEU A 164 -27.48 13.14 -14.97
C LEU A 164 -28.74 13.39 -15.80
N ASN A 165 -28.74 13.04 -17.09
CA ASN A 165 -29.91 13.17 -17.96
C ASN A 165 -31.04 12.21 -17.58
N MET A 166 -30.74 11.00 -17.09
CA MET A 166 -31.78 10.07 -16.60
C MET A 166 -32.54 10.63 -15.39
N GLY A 167 -31.87 11.44 -14.54
CA GLY A 167 -32.49 12.14 -13.42
C GLY A 167 -33.54 13.18 -13.83
N GLU A 168 -33.49 13.73 -15.05
CA GLU A 168 -34.50 14.66 -15.57
C GLU A 168 -35.80 13.98 -15.98
N SER A 169 -35.75 12.71 -16.43
CA SER A 169 -36.96 11.97 -16.80
C SER A 169 -37.84 11.57 -15.61
N LEU A 170 -37.29 11.60 -14.39
CA LEU A 170 -37.97 11.19 -13.16
C LEU A 170 -38.71 12.33 -12.44
N LEU A 171 -38.54 13.60 -12.84
CA LEU A 171 -39.19 14.75 -12.19
C LEU A 171 -40.69 14.90 -12.53
N GLY A 172 -41.28 13.94 -13.26
CA GLY A 172 -42.69 13.95 -13.68
C GLY A 172 -43.63 12.98 -12.95
N ILE A 173 -43.17 12.17 -11.98
CA ILE A 173 -44.03 11.17 -11.32
C ILE A 173 -43.84 11.23 -9.81
N SER A 174 -44.96 11.38 -9.09
CA SER A 174 -45.06 11.43 -7.62
C SER A 174 -44.29 10.31 -6.91
N PRO A 175 -43.79 10.54 -5.67
CA PRO A 175 -43.01 9.56 -4.96
C PRO A 175 -43.94 8.44 -4.50
N SER A 176 -43.80 7.25 -5.09
CA SER A 176 -44.39 6.03 -4.55
C SER A 176 -43.30 5.10 -4.03
N THR A 177 -43.65 4.44 -2.95
CA THR A 177 -42.80 4.01 -1.87
C THR A 177 -42.18 2.65 -2.13
N HIS A 178 -41.27 2.48 -3.09
CA HIS A 178 -40.49 1.23 -3.20
C HIS A 178 -39.04 1.50 -3.60
N SER A 179 -38.21 1.74 -2.59
CA SER A 179 -36.75 1.63 -2.67
C SER A 179 -36.39 0.17 -2.95
N GLY A 180 -35.87 -0.13 -4.14
CA GLY A 180 -35.49 -1.50 -4.50
C GLY A 180 -35.01 -1.76 -5.94
N ALA A 181 -35.20 -0.84 -6.89
CA ALA A 181 -34.94 -1.13 -8.31
C ALA A 181 -33.68 -0.48 -8.92
N PHE A 182 -32.79 0.13 -8.13
CA PHE A 182 -31.65 0.90 -8.67
C PHE A 182 -30.39 0.10 -9.03
N PHE A 183 -30.32 -1.21 -8.73
CA PHE A 183 -29.09 -2.02 -8.94
C PHE A 183 -29.21 -3.21 -9.90
N SER A 184 -30.35 -3.41 -10.57
CA SER A 184 -30.46 -4.45 -11.60
C SER A 184 -30.13 -3.88 -12.98
N PHE A 185 -28.85 -3.60 -13.25
CA PHE A 185 -28.37 -3.54 -14.63
C PHE A 185 -28.20 -4.97 -15.15
N GLN A 186 -29.10 -5.34 -16.06
CA GLN A 186 -28.95 -6.51 -16.92
C GLN A 186 -27.61 -6.42 -17.66
N SER A 187 -26.88 -7.53 -17.71
CA SER A 187 -25.68 -7.69 -18.53
C SER A 187 -25.98 -7.35 -19.99
N PRO A 188 -25.24 -6.45 -20.65
CA PRO A 188 -25.26 -6.40 -22.10
C PRO A 188 -24.58 -7.68 -22.60
N GLN A 189 -25.37 -8.52 -23.26
CA GLN A 189 -24.86 -9.62 -24.06
C GLN A 189 -23.74 -9.12 -24.98
N ALA A 190 -22.66 -9.89 -25.05
CA ALA A 190 -21.54 -9.67 -25.94
C ALA A 190 -22.04 -9.54 -27.39
N LEU A 191 -21.81 -8.38 -28.01
CA LEU A 191 -21.86 -8.26 -29.46
C LEU A 191 -20.49 -8.65 -30.04
N PRO A 192 -20.43 -9.39 -31.15
CA PRO A 192 -19.21 -10.04 -31.59
C PRO A 192 -18.33 -9.13 -32.45
N GLY A 193 -17.01 -9.20 -32.21
CA GLY A 193 -16.00 -9.18 -33.26
C GLY A 193 -15.56 -7.82 -33.79
N LEU A 194 -14.80 -7.09 -32.99
CA LEU A 194 -13.76 -6.19 -33.49
C LEU A 194 -12.43 -6.66 -32.89
N LYS A 195 -11.45 -6.92 -33.77
CA LYS A 195 -10.12 -7.44 -33.42
C LYS A 195 -9.52 -6.56 -32.32
N MET A 196 -9.33 -7.12 -31.13
CA MET A 196 -8.74 -6.43 -29.99
C MET A 196 -7.33 -5.94 -30.36
N PRO A 197 -7.04 -4.63 -30.32
CA PRO A 197 -5.67 -4.20 -30.12
C PRO A 197 -5.20 -4.72 -28.76
N SER A 198 -3.90 -4.97 -28.62
CA SER A 198 -3.20 -5.47 -27.42
C SER A 198 -3.88 -5.14 -26.08
N SER A 199 -3.95 -6.14 -25.18
CA SER A 199 -4.54 -6.05 -23.82
C SER A 199 -4.23 -4.72 -23.14
N ILE A 200 -5.24 -4.01 -22.60
CA ILE A 200 -5.05 -2.70 -21.96
C ILE A 200 -4.10 -2.78 -20.76
N ALA A 201 -3.99 -3.96 -20.14
CA ALA A 201 -3.01 -4.33 -19.13
C ALA A 201 -1.56 -4.02 -19.52
N SER A 202 -1.20 -4.02 -20.82
CA SER A 202 0.16 -3.65 -21.24
C SER A 202 0.51 -2.18 -21.03
N TYR A 203 -0.47 -1.34 -20.72
CA TYR A 203 -0.30 0.11 -20.51
C TYR A 203 -0.46 0.52 -19.05
N ILE A 204 -0.77 -0.43 -18.16
CA ILE A 204 -0.96 -0.17 -16.73
C ILE A 204 0.11 -0.97 -15.99
N HIS A 205 1.02 -0.25 -15.35
CA HIS A 205 2.19 -0.83 -14.71
C HIS A 205 2.10 -0.67 -13.21
N VAL A 206 2.38 -1.76 -12.48
CA VAL A 206 2.58 -1.74 -11.03
C VAL A 206 4.04 -2.06 -10.77
N GLU A 207 4.77 -1.11 -10.20
CA GLU A 207 6.20 -1.22 -9.93
C GLU A 207 6.45 -1.20 -8.43
N ARG A 208 7.33 -2.06 -7.94
CA ARG A 208 7.78 -2.02 -6.54
C ARG A 208 8.64 -0.77 -6.32
N LEU A 209 8.46 -0.10 -5.18
CA LEU A 209 9.35 1.01 -4.79
C LEU A 209 10.72 0.49 -4.31
N MET A 210 10.73 -0.66 -3.64
CA MET A 210 11.94 -1.34 -3.21
C MET A 210 12.13 -2.64 -4.00
N PRO A 211 13.20 -2.76 -4.80
CA PRO A 211 13.50 -3.99 -5.53
C PRO A 211 13.90 -5.09 -4.55
N LEU A 212 13.64 -6.34 -4.95
CA LEU A 212 14.13 -7.52 -4.24
C LEU A 212 15.62 -7.70 -4.51
N LEU A 213 16.34 -8.26 -3.54
CA LEU A 213 17.73 -8.69 -3.77
C LEU A 213 17.74 -9.94 -4.65
N VAL A 214 16.81 -10.85 -4.40
CA VAL A 214 16.62 -12.04 -5.21
C VAL A 214 15.74 -11.67 -6.41
N ASN A 215 16.39 -11.30 -7.52
CA ASN A 215 15.70 -10.89 -8.76
C ASN A 215 14.91 -12.01 -9.45
N GLN A 216 15.14 -13.28 -9.07
CA GLN A 216 14.47 -14.43 -9.67
C GLN A 216 13.49 -15.06 -8.68
N SER A 217 12.19 -14.85 -8.91
CA SER A 217 11.14 -15.65 -8.28
C SER A 217 11.11 -17.04 -8.93
N TRP A 218 11.88 -17.99 -8.39
CA TRP A 218 11.67 -19.38 -8.72
C TRP A 218 10.49 -19.93 -7.94
N SER A 219 9.58 -20.54 -8.69
CA SER A 219 8.63 -21.53 -8.21
C SER A 219 9.39 -22.77 -7.74
N LEU A 220 10.07 -22.70 -6.59
CA LEU A 220 10.29 -23.89 -5.78
C LEU A 220 9.01 -24.13 -4.98
N SER A 221 7.89 -24.32 -5.70
CA SER A 221 6.81 -25.11 -5.14
C SER A 221 7.39 -26.50 -4.99
N LEU A 222 7.74 -26.88 -3.75
CA LEU A 222 7.98 -28.29 -3.44
C LEU A 222 6.81 -29.07 -4.05
N PRO A 223 7.06 -30.12 -4.86
CA PRO A 223 5.98 -30.89 -5.44
C PRO A 223 5.10 -31.39 -4.29
N ASN A 224 3.83 -30.97 -4.29
CA ASN A 224 2.81 -31.50 -3.40
C ASN A 224 2.74 -33.02 -3.64
N PHE A 225 3.40 -33.81 -2.78
CA PHE A 225 3.27 -35.26 -2.77
C PHE A 225 1.94 -35.63 -2.10
N ASP A 226 0.81 -35.28 -2.74
CA ASP A 226 -0.47 -35.93 -2.53
C ASP A 226 -1.38 -35.71 -3.75
N ILE A 227 -1.47 -36.76 -4.58
CA ILE A 227 -2.31 -36.79 -5.77
C ILE A 227 -3.76 -37.07 -5.32
N ASN A 228 -4.55 -36.01 -5.14
CA ASN A 228 -6.01 -36.11 -5.19
C ASN A 228 -6.65 -34.88 -5.88
N PRO A 229 -7.25 -35.02 -7.07
CA PRO A 229 -7.69 -33.90 -7.91
C PRO A 229 -8.93 -33.13 -7.41
N HIS A 230 -9.47 -33.42 -6.22
CA HIS A 230 -10.68 -32.78 -5.68
C HIS A 230 -10.51 -32.01 -4.37
N ARG A 231 -9.27 -31.81 -3.90
CA ARG A 231 -8.94 -30.81 -2.88
C ARG A 231 -7.60 -30.16 -3.25
N PRO A 232 -7.47 -28.83 -3.29
CA PRO A 232 -6.14 -28.22 -3.31
C PRO A 232 -5.45 -28.63 -2.01
N GLY A 233 -4.49 -29.55 -2.12
CA GLY A 233 -3.63 -29.95 -1.01
C GLY A 233 -2.74 -28.78 -0.65
N PHE A 234 -3.14 -28.01 0.36
CA PHE A 234 -2.20 -27.17 1.09
C PHE A 234 -1.21 -28.11 1.77
N PHE A 235 0.09 -27.76 1.78
CA PHE A 235 1.03 -28.39 2.69
C PHE A 235 0.39 -28.32 4.08
N GLU A 236 0.31 -29.46 4.73
CA GLU A 236 -0.15 -29.53 6.10
C GLU A 236 0.96 -28.91 6.95
N GLY A 237 0.91 -27.58 7.08
CA GLY A 237 1.88 -26.78 7.84
C GLY A 237 2.14 -27.44 9.18
N ILE A 238 3.37 -27.31 9.69
CA ILE A 238 3.84 -27.96 10.93
C ILE A 238 2.72 -27.90 11.98
N ARG A 239 2.02 -29.02 12.18
CA ARG A 239 0.82 -29.07 13.02
C ARG A 239 1.26 -29.09 14.47
N ASP A 240 1.07 -27.98 15.16
CA ASP A 240 1.09 -27.96 16.62
C ASP A 240 -0.14 -28.72 17.15
N SER A 241 0.03 -29.43 18.26
CA SER A 241 -1.04 -30.21 18.89
C SER A 241 -2.11 -29.27 19.45
N GLU A 242 -3.36 -29.37 18.98
CA GLU A 242 -4.49 -28.68 19.62
C GLU A 242 -4.81 -29.37 20.95
N PRO A 243 -5.09 -28.62 22.04
CA PRO A 243 -5.62 -29.23 23.25
C PRO A 243 -7.01 -29.80 22.93
N ALA A 244 -7.18 -31.11 23.13
CA ALA A 244 -8.43 -31.81 22.84
C ALA A 244 -9.62 -31.09 23.52
N ASP A 245 -10.55 -30.57 22.72
CA ASP A 245 -11.85 -30.15 23.19
C ASP A 245 -12.53 -31.35 23.81
N LYS A 246 -12.82 -31.29 25.12
CA LYS A 246 -13.69 -32.25 25.77
C LYS A 246 -15.08 -32.12 25.14
N GLU A 247 -15.40 -33.02 24.22
CA GLU A 247 -16.75 -33.20 23.72
C GLU A 247 -17.71 -33.37 24.91
N ARG A 248 -18.76 -32.54 24.90
CA ARG A 248 -19.93 -32.72 25.74
C ARG A 248 -20.62 -33.98 25.26
N ASP A 249 -20.67 -34.99 26.12
CA ASP A 249 -21.81 -35.89 26.23
C ASP A 249 -21.75 -36.60 27.59
N SER A 250 -22.63 -36.20 28.51
CA SER A 250 -23.36 -37.10 29.41
C SER A 250 -24.25 -36.30 30.36
N GLU A 251 -25.52 -36.66 30.37
CA GLU A 251 -26.60 -36.12 31.17
C GLU A 251 -26.44 -36.38 32.68
N VAL A 252 -26.83 -35.37 33.45
CA VAL A 252 -27.45 -35.41 34.80
C VAL A 252 -26.83 -36.31 35.88
N SER A 253 -26.26 -35.67 36.91
CA SER A 253 -26.71 -35.87 38.30
C SER A 253 -26.31 -34.71 39.21
N THR A 254 -27.27 -34.33 40.05
CA THR A 254 -27.29 -33.19 40.96
C THR A 254 -26.46 -33.47 42.22
N SER A 255 -25.48 -32.63 42.56
CA SER A 255 -25.20 -32.24 43.96
C SER A 255 -24.29 -31.02 43.99
N GLY A 256 -24.65 -30.05 44.84
CA GLY A 256 -23.97 -28.77 44.96
C GLY A 256 -22.63 -28.88 45.70
N GLY A 257 -21.67 -28.09 45.23
CA GLY A 257 -20.40 -27.84 45.90
C GLY A 257 -19.72 -26.64 45.24
N ILE A 258 -19.65 -25.53 45.97
CA ILE A 258 -18.88 -24.33 45.59
C ILE A 258 -17.40 -24.74 45.58
N ILE A 259 -16.73 -24.66 44.43
CA ILE A 259 -15.27 -24.82 44.34
C ILE A 259 -14.69 -23.67 43.51
N SER A 260 -13.82 -22.94 44.19
CA SER A 260 -13.09 -21.75 43.77
C SER A 260 -12.03 -22.03 42.69
N ALA A 261 -11.64 -20.95 42.02
CA ALA A 261 -10.57 -20.84 41.04
C ALA A 261 -9.30 -21.66 41.33
N SER A 262 -9.02 -22.66 40.49
CA SER A 262 -7.68 -23.15 40.14
C SER A 262 -7.83 -24.30 39.15
N ASP A 263 -7.68 -24.03 37.86
CA ASP A 263 -7.40 -25.10 36.89
C ASP A 263 -6.35 -24.59 35.90
N GLN A 264 -5.18 -24.24 36.46
CA GLN A 264 -3.95 -24.21 35.68
C GLN A 264 -3.62 -25.65 35.32
N GLN A 265 -3.58 -25.96 34.02
CA GLN A 265 -3.08 -27.22 33.51
C GLN A 265 -1.74 -27.54 34.19
N LYS A 266 -1.73 -28.57 35.04
CA LYS A 266 -0.51 -29.08 35.67
C LYS A 266 0.34 -29.73 34.57
N GLU A 267 1.31 -28.99 34.05
CA GLU A 267 2.45 -29.56 33.32
C GLU A 267 3.10 -30.64 34.21
N PRO A 268 3.49 -31.81 33.66
CA PRO A 268 4.18 -32.82 34.44
C PRO A 268 5.50 -32.23 34.94
N LEU A 269 5.68 -32.15 36.27
CA LEU A 269 6.91 -31.71 36.92
C LEU A 269 8.10 -32.54 36.40
N ARG A 270 8.92 -31.95 35.54
CA ARG A 270 10.17 -32.52 35.06
C ARG A 270 11.32 -31.82 35.76
N VAL A 271 12.32 -32.59 36.17
CA VAL A 271 13.57 -32.03 36.70
C VAL A 271 14.32 -31.42 35.53
N MET A 272 14.43 -30.10 35.53
CA MET A 272 15.18 -29.34 34.54
C MET A 272 16.44 -28.78 35.20
N ASP A 273 17.52 -28.69 34.43
CA ASP A 273 18.71 -27.93 34.85
C ASP A 273 18.38 -26.43 34.90
N ALA A 274 19.08 -25.68 35.76
CA ALA A 274 18.90 -24.24 35.95
C ALA A 274 19.03 -23.47 34.61
N LYS A 275 20.00 -23.86 33.77
CA LYS A 275 20.20 -23.25 32.44
C LYS A 275 18.98 -23.48 31.52
N VAL A 276 18.45 -24.69 31.47
CA VAL A 276 17.28 -25.02 30.62
C VAL A 276 16.02 -24.34 31.14
N SER A 277 15.86 -24.25 32.46
CA SER A 277 14.74 -23.52 33.08
C SER A 277 14.76 -22.04 32.74
N GLU A 278 15.94 -21.42 32.68
CA GLU A 278 16.12 -20.04 32.27
C GLU A 278 15.76 -19.84 30.79
N ILE A 279 16.31 -20.68 29.90
CA ILE A 279 15.98 -20.66 28.46
C ILE A 279 14.46 -20.77 28.25
N VAL A 280 13.81 -21.75 28.89
CA VAL A 280 12.36 -21.95 28.76
C VAL A 280 11.57 -20.76 29.30
N ARG A 281 12.02 -20.12 30.39
CA ARG A 281 11.38 -18.91 30.93
C ARG A 281 11.42 -17.76 29.92
N GLU A 282 12.58 -17.49 29.33
CA GLU A 282 12.73 -16.42 28.33
C GLU A 282 11.88 -16.70 27.08
N LEU A 283 11.86 -17.95 26.60
CA LEU A 283 11.04 -18.33 25.45
C LEU A 283 9.54 -18.24 25.76
N ARG A 284 9.08 -18.69 26.94
CA ARG A 284 7.67 -18.55 27.36
C ARG A 284 7.26 -17.09 27.41
N ARG A 285 8.13 -16.22 27.90
CA ARG A 285 7.89 -14.77 27.90
C ARG A 285 7.76 -14.26 26.47
N HIS A 286 8.68 -14.60 25.57
CA HIS A 286 8.65 -14.16 24.17
C HIS A 286 7.41 -14.62 23.40
N PHE A 287 7.11 -15.93 23.40
CA PHE A 287 5.98 -16.51 22.66
C PHE A 287 4.62 -16.01 23.16
N ALA A 288 4.50 -15.61 24.43
CA ALA A 288 3.27 -15.02 24.97
C ALA A 288 2.88 -13.68 24.32
N PHE A 289 3.82 -12.98 23.67
CA PHE A 289 3.55 -11.73 22.94
C PHE A 289 3.29 -11.96 21.44
N ILE A 290 3.59 -13.13 20.90
CA ILE A 290 3.33 -13.46 19.49
C ILE A 290 1.84 -13.74 19.30
N PRO A 291 1.15 -13.03 18.38
CA PRO A 291 -0.28 -13.24 18.13
C PRO A 291 -0.57 -14.61 17.53
N ASP A 292 -1.55 -15.30 18.10
CA ASP A 292 -2.10 -16.50 17.50
C ASP A 292 -3.03 -16.15 16.33
N TYR A 293 -2.48 -16.16 15.12
CA TYR A 293 -3.19 -15.77 13.91
C TYR A 293 -4.49 -16.57 13.64
N ARG A 294 -4.64 -17.76 14.25
CA ARG A 294 -5.84 -18.61 14.09
C ARG A 294 -7.04 -18.05 14.85
N HIS A 295 -6.78 -17.28 15.91
CA HIS A 295 -7.80 -16.77 16.82
C HIS A 295 -7.86 -15.25 16.90
N MET A 296 -6.82 -14.56 16.41
CA MET A 296 -6.73 -13.10 16.36
C MET A 296 -6.00 -12.64 15.08
N PRO A 297 -6.07 -11.36 14.68
CA PRO A 297 -5.32 -10.86 13.53
C PRO A 297 -3.82 -11.16 13.68
N GLY A 298 -3.23 -11.73 12.62
CA GLY A 298 -1.80 -12.03 12.58
C GLY A 298 -0.93 -10.80 12.34
N ILE A 299 0.36 -11.05 12.20
CA ILE A 299 1.34 -10.01 11.85
C ILE A 299 1.27 -9.74 10.35
N THR A 300 1.16 -8.47 9.96
CA THR A 300 1.10 -8.05 8.56
C THR A 300 2.42 -7.47 8.08
N ILE A 301 2.82 -7.81 6.86
CA ILE A 301 3.92 -7.17 6.11
C ILE A 301 3.36 -6.22 5.06
N LYS A 302 4.14 -5.22 4.65
CA LYS A 302 3.71 -4.16 3.72
C LYS A 302 4.62 -4.11 2.51
N ILE A 303 4.05 -4.29 1.32
CA ILE A 303 4.75 -4.12 0.05
C ILE A 303 4.33 -2.79 -0.57
N TRP A 304 5.31 -1.89 -0.74
CA TRP A 304 5.09 -0.57 -1.31
C TRP A 304 5.31 -0.59 -2.83
N CYS A 305 4.32 -0.10 -3.55
CA CYS A 305 4.27 -0.09 -5.01
C CYS A 305 3.77 1.26 -5.54
N SER A 306 3.99 1.48 -6.83
CA SER A 306 3.48 2.61 -7.59
C SER A 306 2.69 2.10 -8.79
N LEU A 307 1.44 2.56 -8.94
CA LEU A 307 0.62 2.31 -10.12
C LEU A 307 0.79 3.47 -11.12
N ARG A 308 1.10 3.13 -12.37
CA ARG A 308 1.28 4.09 -13.48
C ARG A 308 0.43 3.67 -14.68
N PHE A 309 -0.11 4.67 -15.39
CA PHE A 309 -0.85 4.49 -16.63
C PHE A 309 -0.16 5.22 -17.79
N ASP A 310 0.25 4.49 -18.82
CA ASP A 310 0.95 5.02 -19.99
C ASP A 310 -0.05 5.47 -21.07
N SER A 311 -0.26 6.79 -21.18
CA SER A 311 -1.30 7.36 -22.05
C SER A 311 -1.02 7.30 -23.54
N GLU A 312 0.24 7.35 -23.96
CA GLU A 312 0.62 7.47 -25.37
C GLU A 312 0.30 6.18 -26.13
N ALA A 313 0.73 5.05 -25.59
CA ALA A 313 0.49 3.73 -26.17
C ALA A 313 -1.00 3.35 -26.14
N PHE A 314 -1.73 3.78 -25.10
CA PHE A 314 -3.18 3.63 -25.02
C PHE A 314 -3.94 4.47 -26.06
N SER A 315 -3.56 5.74 -26.23
CA SER A 315 -4.22 6.66 -27.17
C SER A 315 -3.97 6.26 -28.64
N ALA A 316 -2.77 5.77 -28.94
CA ALA A 316 -2.42 5.23 -30.26
C ALA A 316 -3.21 3.96 -30.61
N ALA A 317 -3.51 3.11 -29.63
CA ALA A 317 -4.27 1.87 -29.82
C ALA A 317 -5.78 2.09 -29.98
N MET A 318 -6.34 3.17 -29.43
CA MET A 318 -7.79 3.42 -29.40
C MET A 318 -8.32 4.38 -30.49
N GLU A 319 -7.48 4.81 -31.46
CA GLU A 319 -7.86 5.75 -32.53
C GLU A 319 -8.63 7.00 -32.03
N VAL A 320 -8.33 7.48 -30.82
CA VAL A 320 -9.00 8.68 -30.29
C VAL A 320 -8.43 9.89 -31.02
N SER A 321 -9.28 10.54 -31.81
CA SER A 321 -8.96 11.75 -32.58
C SER A 321 -8.18 12.76 -31.74
N ASN A 322 -7.04 13.22 -32.25
CA ASN A 322 -6.20 14.31 -31.73
C ASN A 322 -7.02 15.58 -31.48
N VAL A 323 -7.69 15.65 -30.34
CA VAL A 323 -8.14 16.92 -29.75
C VAL A 323 -7.03 17.33 -28.80
N MET A 324 -6.28 18.36 -29.20
CA MET A 324 -5.19 18.99 -28.45
C MET A 324 -5.44 18.99 -26.93
N ASP A 325 -4.43 18.55 -26.17
CA ASP A 325 -4.27 18.70 -24.71
C ASP A 325 -5.22 17.96 -23.76
N LYS A 326 -5.57 16.68 -24.01
CA LYS A 326 -6.21 15.84 -22.97
C LYS A 326 -5.53 14.48 -22.82
N LEU A 327 -4.77 14.32 -21.73
CA LEU A 327 -4.29 13.01 -21.28
C LEU A 327 -5.49 12.15 -20.84
N PRO A 328 -5.56 10.87 -21.25
CA PRO A 328 -6.62 9.96 -20.84
C PRO A 328 -6.56 9.67 -19.33
N GLY A 329 -7.74 9.50 -18.73
CA GLY A 329 -7.92 9.19 -17.32
C GLY A 329 -8.65 7.86 -17.08
N LEU A 330 -8.29 7.21 -15.99
CA LEU A 330 -8.97 6.04 -15.43
C LEU A 330 -9.76 6.45 -14.18
N TYR A 331 -11.01 6.01 -14.06
CA TYR A 331 -11.93 6.43 -12.99
C TYR A 331 -12.46 5.23 -12.20
N ALA A 332 -12.56 5.42 -10.89
CA ALA A 332 -13.04 4.41 -9.94
C ALA A 332 -12.32 3.06 -10.12
N THR A 333 -11.00 3.13 -10.16
CA THR A 333 -10.13 1.95 -10.28
C THR A 333 -10.17 1.15 -8.98
N VAL A 334 -10.42 -0.15 -9.09
CA VAL A 334 -10.38 -1.11 -8.00
C VAL A 334 -9.35 -2.18 -8.34
N LEU A 335 -8.35 -2.33 -7.48
CA LEU A 335 -7.37 -3.42 -7.56
C LEU A 335 -7.79 -4.53 -6.60
N LYS A 336 -7.88 -5.76 -7.11
CA LYS A 336 -8.13 -6.98 -6.34
C LYS A 336 -6.89 -7.85 -6.42
N PHE A 337 -6.58 -8.55 -5.33
CA PHE A 337 -5.34 -9.30 -5.20
C PHE A 337 -5.64 -10.76 -4.89
N THR A 338 -4.89 -11.66 -5.49
CA THR A 338 -4.81 -13.07 -5.09
C THR A 338 -3.35 -13.46 -4.96
N SER A 339 -3.04 -14.49 -4.17
CA SER A 339 -1.66 -14.94 -4.01
C SER A 339 -1.53 -16.44 -4.18
N SER A 340 -0.38 -16.87 -4.70
CA SER A 340 0.03 -18.27 -4.77
C SER A 340 0.53 -18.81 -3.43
N ALA A 341 0.97 -17.94 -2.52
CA ALA A 341 1.47 -18.28 -1.19
C ALA A 341 0.33 -18.22 -0.15
N PRO A 342 0.48 -18.90 1.01
CA PRO A 342 -0.54 -18.92 2.05
C PRO A 342 -0.58 -17.59 2.82
N TYR A 343 -1.07 -16.55 2.16
CA TYR A 343 -1.36 -15.24 2.77
C TYR A 343 -2.84 -15.17 3.16
N GLY A 344 -3.14 -14.42 4.22
CA GLY A 344 -4.51 -14.07 4.59
C GLY A 344 -5.22 -13.27 3.48
N LEU A 345 -6.49 -12.97 3.70
CA LEU A 345 -7.30 -12.20 2.73
C LEU A 345 -6.69 -10.81 2.50
N ILE A 346 -6.27 -10.55 1.26
CA ILE A 346 -5.70 -9.27 0.84
C ILE A 346 -6.85 -8.32 0.48
N LYS A 347 -6.91 -7.16 1.14
CA LYS A 347 -7.98 -6.18 0.92
C LYS A 347 -7.85 -5.51 -0.46
N PRO A 348 -8.96 -5.24 -1.16
CA PRO A 348 -8.91 -4.50 -2.41
C PRO A 348 -8.50 -3.05 -2.18
N TYR A 349 -7.84 -2.45 -3.17
CA TYR A 349 -7.36 -1.06 -3.13
C TYR A 349 -8.14 -0.19 -4.11
N HIS A 350 -8.58 0.98 -3.66
CA HIS A 350 -9.46 1.86 -4.43
C HIS A 350 -8.76 3.16 -4.79
N ILE A 351 -8.71 3.47 -6.09
CA ILE A 351 -8.12 4.70 -6.64
C ILE A 351 -9.23 5.46 -7.35
N PRO A 352 -9.66 6.62 -6.82
CA PRO A 352 -10.79 7.37 -7.39
C PRO A 352 -10.54 7.84 -8.82
N PHE A 353 -9.33 8.33 -9.09
CA PHE A 353 -8.94 8.86 -10.40
C PHE A 353 -7.43 8.67 -10.61
N LEU A 354 -7.03 8.30 -11.82
CA LEU A 354 -5.64 8.20 -12.25
C LEU A 354 -5.49 8.82 -13.63
N LEU A 355 -4.62 9.83 -13.76
CA LEU A 355 -4.31 10.48 -15.02
C LEU A 355 -3.14 9.77 -15.71
N GLY A 356 -3.20 9.60 -17.02
CA GLY A 356 -2.11 8.99 -17.79
C GLY A 356 -0.86 9.87 -17.83
N SER A 357 0.32 9.24 -17.75
CA SER A 357 1.60 9.96 -17.71
C SER A 357 2.08 10.41 -19.09
N PRO A 358 2.62 11.63 -19.23
CA PRO A 358 3.16 12.16 -20.49
C PRO A 358 4.42 11.40 -20.98
N PRO A 359 4.81 11.55 -22.26
CA PRO A 359 5.91 10.80 -22.86
C PRO A 359 7.24 10.99 -22.12
N LYS A 360 7.98 9.88 -21.88
CA LYS A 360 9.30 9.86 -21.22
C LYS A 360 10.42 10.60 -21.98
N ASN A 361 10.14 11.19 -23.15
CA ASN A 361 11.13 11.79 -24.06
C ASN A 361 10.86 13.26 -24.41
N VAL A 362 10.62 14.11 -23.41
CA VAL A 362 10.76 15.57 -23.61
C VAL A 362 11.79 16.09 -22.62
N LYS A 363 13.04 16.24 -23.08
CA LYS A 363 14.00 17.12 -22.41
C LYS A 363 13.38 18.52 -22.37
N PRO A 364 13.49 19.26 -21.25
CA PRO A 364 12.94 20.61 -21.18
C PRO A 364 13.70 21.50 -22.16
N MET A 365 13.07 21.82 -23.28
CA MET A 365 13.62 22.77 -24.25
C MET A 365 13.24 24.17 -23.80
N SER A 366 14.23 24.86 -23.26
CA SER A 366 14.43 26.32 -23.19
C SER A 366 13.20 27.23 -23.26
N GLU A 367 13.07 28.03 -22.20
CA GLU A 367 12.35 29.29 -22.07
C GLU A 367 12.22 30.09 -23.38
N SER A 368 10.97 30.38 -23.77
CA SER A 368 10.51 31.75 -24.05
C SER A 368 8.98 31.80 -24.16
N ASP A 369 8.41 32.77 -23.47
CA ASP A 369 7.06 33.36 -23.64
C ASP A 369 5.93 32.94 -22.68
N SER A 370 6.19 33.22 -21.39
CA SER A 370 5.36 34.03 -20.48
C SER A 370 3.83 34.01 -20.64
N SER A 371 3.13 33.39 -19.68
CA SER A 371 2.45 34.09 -18.56
C SER A 371 1.26 33.27 -18.03
N SER A 372 1.48 32.50 -16.96
CA SER A 372 0.40 32.15 -16.04
C SER A 372 0.94 32.05 -14.61
N LEU A 373 0.24 32.72 -13.71
CA LEU A 373 0.69 33.09 -12.38
C LEU A 373 0.79 31.87 -11.47
N ALA A 374 2.00 31.61 -10.99
CA ALA A 374 2.31 30.69 -9.92
C ALA A 374 1.70 31.18 -8.60
N ILE A 375 1.06 30.27 -7.86
CA ILE A 375 1.00 30.35 -6.40
C ILE A 375 2.09 29.39 -5.93
N ALA A 376 3.16 29.95 -5.36
CA ALA A 376 4.30 29.20 -4.87
C ALA A 376 3.89 28.22 -3.74
N PRO A 377 4.32 26.95 -3.78
CA PRO A 377 4.48 26.16 -2.58
C PRO A 377 5.82 26.51 -1.93
N VAL A 378 5.84 26.53 -0.60
CA VAL A 378 7.07 26.68 0.18
C VAL A 378 7.87 25.37 0.06
N GLU A 379 9.07 25.51 -0.52
CA GLU A 379 10.31 24.72 -0.36
C GLU A 379 10.23 23.19 -0.20
N ASN A 380 10.36 22.46 -1.33
CA ASN A 380 11.52 21.62 -1.67
C ASN A 380 11.20 20.80 -2.93
N GLY A 381 12.11 20.83 -3.92
CA GLY A 381 11.83 20.40 -5.30
C GLY A 381 11.76 18.89 -5.51
N HIS A 382 10.63 18.40 -6.07
CA HIS A 382 10.51 17.19 -6.91
C HIS A 382 9.06 16.96 -7.45
N VAL A 383 8.25 18.00 -7.68
CA VAL A 383 6.77 17.89 -7.64
C VAL A 383 6.08 17.43 -8.94
N GLU A 384 6.75 17.36 -10.10
CA GLU A 384 6.03 17.10 -11.37
C GLU A 384 5.79 15.61 -11.70
N GLU A 385 6.60 14.67 -11.19
CA GLU A 385 6.45 13.23 -11.49
C GLU A 385 5.41 12.50 -10.62
N GLU A 386 5.10 13.00 -9.43
CA GLU A 386 4.20 12.31 -8.49
C GLU A 386 2.73 12.37 -8.92
N ASN A 387 2.33 13.38 -9.70
CA ASN A 387 0.92 13.58 -10.07
C ASN A 387 0.35 12.49 -11.02
N PHE A 388 1.21 11.68 -11.65
CA PHE A 388 0.81 10.62 -12.60
C PHE A 388 0.99 9.20 -12.05
N LYS A 389 1.42 9.08 -10.79
CA LYS A 389 1.63 7.80 -10.11
C LYS A 389 0.75 7.74 -8.87
N ALA A 390 0.02 6.64 -8.70
CA ALA A 390 -0.73 6.40 -7.48
C ALA A 390 0.08 5.50 -6.54
N PRO A 391 0.39 5.95 -5.30
CA PRO A 391 1.04 5.07 -4.33
C PRO A 391 0.08 3.95 -3.93
N LEU A 392 0.61 2.74 -3.84
CA LEU A 392 -0.10 1.51 -3.50
C LEU A 392 0.65 0.81 -2.36
N CYS A 393 -0.06 0.44 -1.30
CA CYS A 393 0.47 -0.39 -0.22
C CYS A 393 -0.33 -1.69 -0.18
N ILE A 394 0.34 -2.81 -0.45
CA ILE A 394 -0.27 -4.15 -0.35
C ILE A 394 0.08 -4.71 1.03
N GLU A 395 -0.94 -4.83 1.89
CA GLU A 395 -0.80 -5.45 3.21
C GLU A 395 -1.04 -6.96 3.10
N LEU A 396 -0.05 -7.76 3.47
CA LEU A 396 -0.10 -9.23 3.43
C LEU A 396 -0.01 -9.76 4.86
N GLU A 397 -0.76 -10.82 5.17
CA GLU A 397 -0.71 -11.50 6.47
C GLU A 397 -0.18 -12.93 6.25
N PRO A 398 1.15 -13.18 6.37
CA PRO A 398 1.70 -14.50 6.10
C PRO A 398 1.23 -15.55 7.11
N ARG A 399 0.70 -16.66 6.61
CA ARG A 399 0.38 -17.85 7.43
C ARG A 399 1.57 -18.79 7.57
N GLU A 400 2.50 -18.71 6.62
CA GLU A 400 3.81 -19.35 6.64
C GLU A 400 4.83 -18.40 6.00
N PRO A 401 6.12 -18.50 6.38
CA PRO A 401 7.19 -17.64 5.86
C PRO A 401 7.67 -18.14 4.48
N VAL A 402 6.74 -18.16 3.52
CA VAL A 402 6.95 -18.70 2.18
C VAL A 402 6.80 -17.59 1.14
N PRO A 403 7.85 -17.25 0.38
CA PRO A 403 7.79 -16.32 -0.75
C PRO A 403 6.74 -16.72 -1.77
N GLY A 404 6.25 -15.76 -2.57
CA GLY A 404 5.21 -16.05 -3.54
C GLY A 404 4.92 -14.93 -4.52
N LEU A 405 3.95 -15.18 -5.40
CA LEU A 405 3.45 -14.19 -6.35
C LEU A 405 2.10 -13.65 -5.87
N VAL A 406 1.91 -12.35 -6.07
CA VAL A 406 0.63 -11.66 -5.89
C VAL A 406 0.12 -11.26 -7.26
N ASP A 407 -0.96 -11.90 -7.69
CA ASP A 407 -1.67 -11.54 -8.91
C ASP A 407 -2.56 -10.33 -8.65
N ILE A 408 -2.56 -9.40 -9.59
CA ILE A 408 -3.30 -8.14 -9.50
C ILE A 408 -4.35 -8.11 -10.59
N PHE A 409 -5.61 -7.91 -10.20
CA PHE A 409 -6.73 -7.73 -11.11
C PHE A 409 -7.24 -6.29 -11.00
N ILE A 410 -7.42 -5.64 -12.14
CA ILE A 410 -7.94 -4.27 -12.20
C ILE A 410 -9.36 -4.24 -12.73
N GLU A 411 -10.21 -3.43 -12.09
CA GLU A 411 -11.53 -3.06 -12.58
C GLU A 411 -11.63 -1.53 -12.60
N THR A 412 -11.78 -0.91 -13.77
CA THR A 412 -11.77 0.56 -13.91
C THR A 412 -12.67 1.05 -15.05
N ASN A 413 -13.07 2.33 -15.02
CA ASN A 413 -13.80 2.96 -16.13
C ASN A 413 -12.83 3.85 -16.94
N ALA A 414 -12.81 3.67 -18.26
CA ALA A 414 -12.08 4.57 -19.16
C ALA A 414 -12.90 5.84 -19.50
N ASP A 415 -12.25 6.86 -20.05
CA ASP A 415 -12.89 8.11 -20.52
C ASP A 415 -14.05 7.90 -21.51
N ASN A 416 -14.00 6.80 -22.29
CA ASN A 416 -15.06 6.45 -23.23
C ASN A 416 -16.31 5.85 -22.55
N GLY A 417 -16.27 5.62 -21.22
CA GLY A 417 -17.34 5.01 -20.43
C GLY A 417 -17.32 3.48 -20.36
N GLN A 418 -16.38 2.82 -21.03
CA GLN A 418 -16.20 1.37 -20.99
C GLN A 418 -15.60 0.93 -19.66
N VAL A 419 -16.09 -0.21 -19.14
CA VAL A 419 -15.51 -0.87 -17.97
C VAL A 419 -14.44 -1.85 -18.45
N ILE A 420 -13.21 -1.67 -17.94
CA ILE A 420 -12.06 -2.52 -18.20
C ILE A 420 -11.90 -3.48 -17.03
N LYS A 421 -11.74 -4.78 -17.32
CA LYS A 421 -11.48 -5.85 -16.34
C LYS A 421 -10.37 -6.75 -16.86
N GLU A 422 -9.17 -6.62 -16.31
CA GLU A 422 -8.00 -7.36 -16.78
C GLU A 422 -7.07 -7.76 -15.63
N GLN A 423 -6.17 -8.71 -15.88
CA GLN A 423 -5.07 -9.08 -14.98
C GLN A 423 -3.84 -8.26 -15.36
N LEU A 424 -3.19 -7.62 -14.37
CA LEU A 424 -1.95 -6.88 -14.52
C LEU A 424 -0.74 -7.79 -14.26
N GLN A 425 0.46 -7.25 -14.45
CA GLN A 425 1.69 -7.92 -14.06
C GLN A 425 1.66 -8.25 -12.56
N ASN A 426 2.04 -9.47 -12.22
CA ASN A 426 2.14 -9.93 -10.85
C ASN A 426 3.31 -9.27 -10.12
N ILE A 427 3.25 -9.29 -8.78
CA ILE A 427 4.31 -8.81 -7.91
C ILE A 427 4.88 -9.98 -7.13
N SER A 428 6.19 -10.17 -7.22
CA SER A 428 6.90 -11.13 -6.40
C SER A 428 7.06 -10.59 -4.98
N VAL A 429 6.86 -11.45 -3.99
CA VAL A 429 7.12 -11.23 -2.56
C VAL A 429 8.29 -12.13 -2.19
N GLY A 430 9.39 -11.52 -1.76
CA GLY A 430 10.63 -12.21 -1.39
C GLY A 430 10.62 -12.70 0.05
N ILE A 431 11.62 -13.50 0.41
CA ILE A 431 11.80 -13.92 1.81
C ILE A 431 12.25 -12.74 2.68
N GLU A 432 13.01 -11.81 2.10
CA GLU A 432 13.47 -10.59 2.74
C GLU A 432 12.34 -9.62 3.09
N ASP A 433 11.20 -9.68 2.38
CA ASP A 433 10.00 -8.89 2.71
C ASP A 433 9.36 -9.36 4.03
N MET A 434 9.69 -10.57 4.47
CA MET A 434 9.18 -11.18 5.72
C MET A 434 10.11 -10.97 6.91
N PHE A 435 11.28 -10.35 6.71
CA PHE A 435 12.22 -10.10 7.78
C PHE A 435 11.72 -8.97 8.67
N LEU A 436 11.29 -9.33 9.88
CA LEU A 436 10.82 -8.37 10.87
C LEU A 436 11.73 -8.38 12.09
N ARG A 437 11.75 -7.25 12.80
CA ARG A 437 12.31 -7.20 14.14
C ARG A 437 11.42 -8.00 15.07
N VAL A 438 12.04 -8.66 16.04
CA VAL A 438 11.35 -9.34 17.13
C VAL A 438 10.45 -8.36 17.87
N ILE A 439 9.23 -8.77 18.20
CA ILE A 439 8.31 -7.99 19.03
C ILE A 439 8.77 -8.10 20.48
N PRO A 440 9.20 -7.01 21.13
CA PRO A 440 9.61 -7.09 22.52
C PRO A 440 8.41 -7.11 23.47
N PRO A 441 8.55 -7.74 24.65
CA PRO A 441 7.62 -7.60 25.76
C PRO A 441 7.46 -6.13 26.20
N ASP A 442 6.23 -5.72 26.54
CA ASP A 442 5.89 -4.32 26.92
C ASP A 442 6.56 -3.86 28.23
N ASP A 443 7.13 -4.77 29.02
CA ASP A 443 7.72 -4.53 30.33
C ASP A 443 9.23 -4.22 30.30
N ILE A 444 9.84 -4.20 29.11
CA ILE A 444 11.27 -3.91 28.93
C ILE A 444 11.46 -2.43 28.56
N ALA A 445 12.29 -1.72 29.32
CA ALA A 445 12.65 -0.35 29.00
C ALA A 445 13.50 -0.28 27.72
N GLU A 446 13.37 0.81 26.95
CA GLU A 446 14.09 0.97 25.66
C GLU A 446 15.62 0.80 25.78
N GLY A 447 16.21 1.17 26.93
CA GLY A 447 17.65 1.02 27.18
C GLY A 447 18.12 -0.42 27.38
N ASP A 448 17.24 -1.32 27.82
CA ASP A 448 17.56 -2.73 28.10
C ASP A 448 17.23 -3.65 26.91
N LEU A 449 16.67 -3.08 25.85
CA LEU A 449 16.22 -3.80 24.66
C LEU A 449 17.35 -4.55 23.92
N PRO A 450 18.56 -3.99 23.72
CA PRO A 450 19.66 -4.71 23.09
C PRO A 450 20.08 -5.95 23.89
N SER A 451 20.12 -5.85 25.23
CA SER A 451 20.44 -6.97 26.11
C SER A 451 19.39 -8.07 26.03
N TYR A 452 18.10 -7.71 25.99
CA TYR A 452 17.02 -8.66 25.77
C TYR A 452 17.18 -9.45 24.46
N TYR A 453 17.49 -8.77 23.36
CA TYR A 453 17.64 -9.45 22.06
C TYR A 453 18.83 -10.42 22.03
N VAL A 454 19.93 -10.12 22.72
CA VAL A 454 21.06 -11.05 22.86
C VAL A 454 20.66 -12.28 23.69
N HIS A 455 20.00 -12.08 24.84
CA HIS A 455 19.51 -13.19 25.66
C HIS A 455 18.50 -14.07 24.90
N LEU A 456 17.60 -13.45 24.13
CA LEU A 456 16.66 -14.17 23.29
C LEU A 456 17.35 -14.91 22.15
N PHE A 457 18.36 -14.30 21.50
CA PHE A 457 19.16 -14.96 20.49
C PHE A 457 19.82 -16.22 21.07
N ASP A 458 20.49 -16.12 22.23
CA ASP A 458 21.15 -17.26 22.86
C ASP A 458 20.13 -18.34 23.26
N ALA A 459 18.98 -17.97 23.82
CA ALA A 459 17.92 -18.90 24.19
C ALA A 459 17.34 -19.64 22.97
N LEU A 460 17.03 -18.94 21.87
CA LEU A 460 16.55 -19.53 20.62
C LEU A 460 17.64 -20.35 19.92
N TRP A 461 18.90 -19.90 19.98
CA TRP A 461 20.03 -20.61 19.42
C TRP A 461 20.14 -21.98 20.08
N GLU A 462 20.16 -22.05 21.41
CA GLU A 462 20.21 -23.28 22.19
C GLU A 462 18.94 -24.12 22.03
N ALA A 463 17.74 -23.53 21.93
CA ALA A 463 16.50 -24.28 21.75
C ALA A 463 16.40 -24.93 20.35
N CYS A 464 16.99 -24.32 19.33
CA CYS A 464 17.09 -24.90 17.98
C CYS A 464 18.16 -26.00 17.86
N GLU A 465 18.89 -26.30 18.94
CA GLU A 465 19.83 -27.41 19.04
C GLU A 465 19.05 -28.75 19.04
N THR A 466 19.23 -29.59 18.01
CA THR A 466 18.59 -30.92 17.86
C THR A 466 18.72 -31.89 19.05
N SER A 467 19.63 -31.64 19.99
CA SER A 467 19.82 -32.43 21.22
C SER A 467 19.22 -31.78 22.48
N SER A 468 18.58 -30.62 22.37
CA SER A 468 18.03 -29.90 23.52
C SER A 468 16.76 -30.58 24.05
N THR A 469 16.64 -30.68 25.38
CA THR A 469 15.42 -31.13 26.07
C THR A 469 14.24 -30.17 25.84
N THR A 470 14.52 -28.97 25.33
CA THR A 470 13.59 -27.88 25.01
C THR A 470 12.67 -28.19 23.82
N GLY A 471 13.07 -29.08 22.89
CA GLY A 471 12.26 -29.43 21.71
C GLY A 471 10.92 -30.15 22.00
N ARG A 472 10.64 -30.48 23.27
CA ARG A 472 9.35 -31.05 23.72
C ARG A 472 8.47 -30.06 24.49
N GLU A 473 8.94 -28.84 24.69
CA GLU A 473 8.18 -27.79 25.35
C GLU A 473 7.19 -27.14 24.36
N THR A 474 6.04 -26.74 24.88
CA THR A 474 5.03 -26.00 24.12
C THR A 474 4.84 -24.64 24.76
N PHE A 475 4.86 -23.59 23.94
CA PHE A 475 4.76 -22.21 24.39
C PHE A 475 3.39 -21.65 24.03
N VAL A 476 2.69 -21.09 25.01
CA VAL A 476 1.37 -20.49 24.79
C VAL A 476 1.52 -19.18 24.03
N LEU A 477 0.73 -19.02 22.96
CA LEU A 477 0.70 -17.80 22.15
C LEU A 477 -0.25 -16.75 22.75
N LYS A 478 -0.09 -15.50 22.32
CA LYS A 478 -1.00 -14.42 22.71
C LYS A 478 -2.43 -14.75 22.30
N GLY A 479 -3.36 -14.65 23.24
CA GLY A 479 -4.75 -15.09 23.08
C GLY A 479 -5.06 -16.43 23.75
N GLY A 480 -4.04 -17.18 24.20
CA GLY A 480 -4.17 -18.28 25.16
C GLY A 480 -4.80 -19.58 24.64
N LYS A 481 -5.07 -19.68 23.33
CA LYS A 481 -5.73 -20.84 22.73
C LYS A 481 -4.77 -21.73 21.93
N GLY A 482 -3.84 -21.14 21.18
CA GLY A 482 -2.80 -21.86 20.46
C GLY A 482 -1.53 -22.07 21.27
N VAL A 483 -0.82 -23.14 20.94
CA VAL A 483 0.52 -23.45 21.45
C VAL A 483 1.51 -23.59 20.29
N ALA A 484 2.76 -23.22 20.53
CA ALA A 484 3.85 -23.31 19.59
C ALA A 484 4.91 -24.29 20.11
N ALA A 485 5.35 -25.23 19.29
CA ALA A 485 6.56 -26.01 19.54
C ALA A 485 7.73 -25.47 18.70
N ILE A 486 8.95 -25.58 19.23
CA ILE A 486 10.20 -25.25 18.53
C ILE A 486 10.79 -26.54 17.96
N SER A 487 10.85 -26.63 16.62
CA SER A 487 11.49 -27.73 15.91
C SER A 487 12.72 -27.22 15.17
N GLY A 488 13.84 -27.14 15.89
CA GLY A 488 15.09 -26.57 15.39
C GLY A 488 15.75 -27.35 14.26
N THR A 489 16.25 -26.63 13.27
CA THR A 489 17.09 -27.13 12.17
C THR A 489 18.35 -26.27 12.04
N ARG A 490 19.44 -26.87 11.54
CA ARG A 490 20.73 -26.21 11.36
C ARG A 490 21.16 -26.25 9.91
N SER A 491 21.81 -25.18 9.45
CA SER A 491 22.50 -25.12 8.18
C SER A 491 23.82 -24.36 8.36
N VAL A 492 24.78 -24.61 7.47
CA VAL A 492 26.08 -23.92 7.47
C VAL A 492 26.42 -23.56 6.03
N LYS A 493 26.77 -22.28 5.81
CA LYS A 493 27.25 -21.79 4.52
C LYS A 493 28.63 -21.16 4.67
N LEU A 494 29.51 -21.44 3.72
CA LEU A 494 30.78 -20.73 3.58
C LEU A 494 30.66 -19.77 2.39
N VAL A 495 30.98 -18.52 2.62
CA VAL A 495 30.97 -17.46 1.59
C VAL A 495 32.36 -16.85 1.50
N GLU A 496 32.91 -16.78 0.29
CA GLU A 496 34.19 -16.15 0.02
C GLU A 496 33.96 -14.68 -0.34
N ILE A 497 33.95 -13.81 0.69
CA ILE A 497 33.72 -12.37 0.53
C ILE A 497 34.74 -11.58 1.38
N PRO A 498 35.31 -10.47 0.88
CA PRO A 498 36.15 -9.58 1.67
C PRO A 498 35.39 -8.93 2.83
N LEU A 499 36.08 -8.70 3.95
CA LEU A 499 35.52 -8.09 5.15
C LEU A 499 34.75 -6.78 4.88
N THR A 500 35.28 -5.89 4.05
CA THR A 500 34.65 -4.59 3.77
C THR A 500 33.31 -4.73 3.06
N SER A 501 33.23 -5.62 2.05
CA SER A 501 32.01 -5.89 1.31
C SER A 501 30.97 -6.60 2.20
N LEU A 502 31.41 -7.48 3.09
CA LEU A 502 30.53 -8.11 4.08
C LEU A 502 29.89 -7.06 5.00
N VAL A 503 30.69 -6.17 5.60
CA VAL A 503 30.19 -5.15 6.51
C VAL A 503 29.18 -4.25 5.80
N GLN A 504 29.49 -3.81 4.57
CA GLN A 504 28.57 -3.00 3.77
C GLN A 504 27.24 -3.74 3.49
N ALA A 505 27.30 -5.01 3.09
CA ALA A 505 26.09 -5.81 2.83
C ALA A 505 25.23 -5.97 4.10
N VAL A 506 25.86 -6.24 5.25
CA VAL A 506 25.18 -6.32 6.54
C VAL A 506 24.56 -4.97 6.92
N GLU A 507 25.28 -3.85 6.76
CA GLU A 507 24.77 -2.52 7.07
C GLU A 507 23.58 -2.12 6.19
N CYS A 508 23.62 -2.45 4.89
CA CYS A 508 22.56 -2.11 3.95
C CYS A 508 21.28 -2.93 4.14
N HIS A 509 21.39 -4.23 4.46
CA HIS A 509 20.26 -5.16 4.39
C HIS A 509 19.89 -5.84 5.71
N LEU A 510 20.85 -6.01 6.63
CA LEU A 510 20.65 -6.76 7.87
C LEU A 510 20.81 -5.92 9.15
N ALA A 511 21.23 -4.66 9.05
CA ALA A 511 21.44 -3.76 10.18
C ALA A 511 20.29 -3.75 11.20
N PRO A 512 18.99 -3.76 10.81
CA PRO A 512 17.89 -3.75 11.77
C PRO A 512 17.80 -5.02 12.64
N PHE A 513 18.47 -6.10 12.26
CA PHE A 513 18.35 -7.42 12.88
C PHE A 513 19.64 -7.85 13.60
N VAL A 514 20.71 -7.04 13.54
CA VAL A 514 21.96 -7.32 14.25
C VAL A 514 21.77 -7.07 15.73
N VAL A 515 21.99 -8.10 16.55
CA VAL A 515 21.80 -8.04 18.02
C VAL A 515 23.12 -7.92 18.77
N CYS A 516 24.18 -8.54 18.26
CA CYS A 516 25.51 -8.49 18.86
C CYS A 516 26.61 -8.49 17.80
N VAL A 517 27.65 -7.70 18.05
CA VAL A 517 28.91 -7.73 17.28
C VAL A 517 30.04 -8.05 18.25
N ILE A 518 30.83 -9.08 17.93
CA ILE A 518 31.89 -9.59 18.79
C ILE A 518 33.24 -9.43 18.08
N GLY A 519 34.23 -8.87 18.77
CA GLY A 519 35.61 -8.76 18.31
C GLY A 519 36.01 -7.33 17.97
N GLN A 520 37.01 -6.81 18.69
CA GLN A 520 37.44 -5.41 18.64
C GLN A 520 37.60 -4.85 17.21
N THR A 521 38.31 -5.58 16.33
CA THR A 521 38.55 -5.12 14.94
C THR A 521 37.26 -4.97 14.13
N LEU A 522 36.31 -5.89 14.30
CA LEU A 522 35.01 -5.82 13.64
C LEU A 522 34.14 -4.72 14.27
N VAL A 523 34.14 -4.63 15.59
CA VAL A 523 33.40 -3.61 16.35
C VAL A 523 33.85 -2.20 15.96
N ASP A 524 35.15 -1.94 15.85
CA ASP A 524 35.67 -0.63 15.47
C ASP A 524 35.27 -0.24 14.04
N MET A 525 35.29 -1.20 13.11
CA MET A 525 34.87 -0.98 11.72
C MET A 525 33.38 -0.66 11.62
N VAL A 526 32.53 -1.43 12.28
CA VAL A 526 31.07 -1.23 12.25
C VAL A 526 30.66 0.05 12.99
N LYS A 527 31.32 0.36 14.13
CA LYS A 527 31.08 1.62 14.85
C LYS A 527 31.45 2.84 14.03
N ALA A 528 32.47 2.75 13.17
CA ALA A 528 32.82 3.83 12.26
C ALA A 528 31.74 4.08 11.19
N GLY A 529 31.01 3.04 10.76
CA GLY A 529 29.89 3.15 9.80
C GLY A 529 28.64 3.82 10.38
N GLY A 530 28.35 3.62 11.67
CA GLY A 530 27.29 4.33 12.41
C GLY A 530 25.85 3.96 12.03
N VAL A 531 25.66 2.92 11.21
CA VAL A 531 24.33 2.44 10.77
C VAL A 531 23.67 1.56 11.84
N ILE A 532 24.45 0.67 12.48
CA ILE A 532 23.98 -0.25 13.53
C ILE A 532 24.00 0.48 14.88
N LYS A 533 22.82 0.66 15.50
CA LYS A 533 22.66 1.45 16.74
C LYS A 533 22.20 0.60 17.94
N ASP A 534 21.30 -0.35 17.72
CA ASP A 534 20.61 -1.10 18.78
C ASP A 534 21.28 -2.46 19.07
N ALA A 535 22.61 -2.55 19.00
CA ALA A 535 23.37 -3.79 19.15
C ALA A 535 24.33 -3.77 20.35
N VAL A 536 24.57 -4.95 20.93
CA VAL A 536 25.57 -5.14 21.99
C VAL A 536 26.95 -5.34 21.37
N TRP A 537 27.96 -4.65 21.93
CA TRP A 537 29.34 -4.74 21.48
C TRP A 537 30.14 -5.54 22.51
N LYS A 538 30.73 -6.67 22.11
CA LYS A 538 31.55 -7.51 22.99
C LYS A 538 32.96 -7.65 22.45
N ASP A 539 33.93 -7.70 23.36
CA ASP A 539 35.28 -8.13 23.05
C ASP A 539 35.46 -9.60 23.40
N PHE A 540 36.39 -10.26 22.71
CA PHE A 540 36.78 -11.65 22.98
C PHE A 540 37.17 -11.91 24.45
N GLY A 541 37.50 -10.87 25.24
CA GLY A 541 37.90 -10.97 26.64
C GLY A 541 36.87 -10.51 27.68
N SER A 542 35.64 -10.14 27.30
CA SER A 542 34.69 -9.48 28.22
C SER A 542 33.76 -10.39 29.05
N ASP A 543 33.70 -11.70 28.76
CA ASP A 543 32.88 -12.67 29.53
C ASP A 543 33.74 -13.85 30.05
N SER A 544 34.51 -13.65 31.13
CA SER A 544 35.16 -14.74 31.88
C SER A 544 34.18 -15.53 32.78
N LEU A 545 32.87 -15.47 32.49
CA LEU A 545 31.80 -16.18 33.19
C LEU A 545 30.87 -16.99 32.27
N PHE A 546 31.09 -17.00 30.95
CA PHE A 546 30.32 -17.81 29.99
C PHE A 546 31.20 -18.73 29.11
N ASP A 547 32.41 -19.05 29.57
CA ASP A 547 33.39 -19.87 28.84
C ASP A 547 33.10 -21.39 28.90
N VAL A 548 31.86 -21.79 28.58
CA VAL A 548 31.49 -23.21 28.36
C VAL A 548 30.73 -23.43 27.04
N THR A 549 30.26 -22.40 26.32
CA THR A 549 29.47 -22.61 25.09
C THR A 549 30.16 -22.20 23.78
N CYS A 550 31.35 -21.60 23.82
CA CYS A 550 32.12 -21.25 22.62
C CYS A 550 33.25 -22.24 22.28
N SER A 551 33.28 -23.42 22.92
CA SER A 551 34.08 -24.55 22.45
C SER A 551 33.14 -25.71 22.10
N PRO A 552 33.30 -26.36 20.95
CA PRO A 552 32.60 -27.61 20.70
C PRO A 552 33.15 -28.63 21.70
N THR A 553 32.38 -28.98 22.73
CA THR A 553 32.56 -30.23 23.44
C THR A 553 32.14 -31.38 22.52
N SER A 554 32.97 -31.63 21.52
CA SER A 554 33.10 -32.90 20.84
C SER A 554 34.56 -32.95 20.41
N SER A 555 35.28 -33.95 20.89
CA SER A 555 36.66 -34.27 20.54
C SER A 555 36.81 -34.69 19.08
N SER A 556 36.39 -33.83 18.15
CA SER A 556 36.59 -33.98 16.72
C SER A 556 36.99 -32.61 16.21
N ALA A 557 38.26 -32.49 15.83
CA ALA A 557 38.77 -31.38 15.06
C ALA A 557 37.80 -31.07 13.90
N PRO A 558 37.53 -29.78 13.56
CA PRO A 558 36.72 -29.46 12.40
C PRO A 558 37.36 -30.10 11.17
N LEU A 559 36.57 -30.84 10.38
CA LEU A 559 37.03 -31.45 9.14
C LEU A 559 37.35 -30.33 8.14
N TYR A 560 38.64 -30.05 7.97
CA TYR A 560 39.13 -29.13 6.95
C TYR A 560 39.21 -29.86 5.61
N LEU A 561 38.63 -29.26 4.56
CA LEU A 561 38.90 -29.69 3.19
C LEU A 561 40.35 -29.26 2.86
N LYS A 562 41.29 -30.19 3.02
CA LYS A 562 42.68 -30.03 2.55
C LYS A 562 42.63 -30.01 1.02
N TYR A 563 42.78 -28.84 0.41
CA TYR A 563 43.13 -28.78 -1.01
C TYR A 563 44.54 -29.38 -1.16
N PHE A 564 44.66 -30.41 -1.99
CA PHE A 564 45.93 -31.03 -2.33
C PHE A 564 46.83 -29.99 -3.02
N GLY A 565 47.88 -29.52 -2.35
CA GLY A 565 48.81 -28.55 -2.92
C GLY A 565 49.99 -28.16 -2.02
N ASP A 566 49.82 -28.09 -0.70
CA ASP A 566 50.91 -27.71 0.21
C ASP A 566 51.57 -28.94 0.83
N GLU A 567 52.49 -29.54 0.08
CA GLU A 567 53.58 -30.33 0.65
C GLU A 567 54.81 -29.42 0.85
N ASP A 568 55.44 -29.55 2.02
CA ASP A 568 56.67 -28.91 2.51
C ASP A 568 56.63 -27.41 2.85
N TYR A 569 56.59 -27.08 4.15
CA TYR A 569 57.78 -26.86 4.98
C TYR A 569 57.36 -26.73 6.46
N GLY A 570 58.09 -27.40 7.35
CA GLY A 570 57.84 -27.37 8.80
C GLY A 570 58.14 -26.01 9.44
N GLY A 571 57.23 -25.59 10.33
CA GLY A 571 57.39 -24.46 11.24
C GLY A 571 56.04 -23.94 11.74
N ASP A 572 55.85 -23.87 13.06
CA ASP A 572 54.65 -23.39 13.78
C ASP A 572 54.29 -21.93 13.45
N GLN A 573 53.71 -21.67 12.26
CA GLN A 573 53.03 -20.42 11.95
C GLN A 573 51.74 -20.73 11.18
N ILE A 574 50.62 -20.65 11.90
CA ILE A 574 49.29 -20.60 11.28
C ILE A 574 49.29 -19.35 10.37
N PRO A 575 49.03 -19.47 9.06
CA PRO A 575 49.12 -18.34 8.15
C PRO A 575 48.14 -17.23 8.55
N THR A 576 48.60 -15.98 8.50
CA THR A 576 47.91 -14.76 8.97
C THR A 576 46.50 -14.58 8.39
N SER A 577 46.19 -15.23 7.27
CA SER A 577 44.88 -15.27 6.61
C SER A 577 43.81 -16.09 7.35
N GLN A 578 44.17 -16.81 8.42
CA GLN A 578 43.26 -17.68 9.18
C GLN A 578 42.75 -17.10 10.50
N LYS A 579 43.13 -15.86 10.86
CA LYS A 579 42.69 -15.25 12.13
C LYS A 579 41.23 -14.80 12.03
N ASN A 580 40.40 -15.30 12.95
CA ASN A 580 39.02 -14.84 13.11
C ASN A 580 39.00 -13.37 13.54
N ILE A 581 38.27 -12.54 12.79
CA ILE A 581 38.17 -11.09 12.99
C ILE A 581 37.04 -10.77 13.98
N GLY A 582 35.97 -11.56 13.95
CA GLY A 582 34.81 -11.31 14.80
C GLY A 582 33.58 -12.13 14.43
N TYR A 583 32.48 -11.88 15.13
CA TYR A 583 31.18 -12.48 14.87
C TYR A 583 30.08 -11.44 14.75
N PHE A 584 29.16 -11.64 13.80
CA PHE A 584 27.82 -11.04 13.85
C PHE A 584 26.81 -12.07 14.36
N GLN A 585 25.98 -11.66 15.31
CA GLN A 585 24.76 -12.38 15.69
C GLN A 585 23.56 -11.59 15.16
N ILE A 586 22.69 -12.26 14.41
CA ILE A 586 21.54 -11.66 13.73
C ILE A 586 20.29 -12.46 14.07
N LEU A 587 19.26 -11.76 14.55
CA LEU A 587 17.98 -12.32 14.99
C LEU A 587 16.85 -11.77 14.12
N ILE A 588 16.29 -12.61 13.27
CA ILE A 588 15.20 -12.24 12.37
C ILE A 588 13.93 -12.97 12.82
N PHE A 589 12.85 -12.21 13.00
CA PHE A 589 11.52 -12.77 13.19
C PHE A 589 10.86 -13.00 11.82
N LEU A 590 10.27 -14.18 11.65
CA LEU A 590 9.56 -14.60 10.46
C LEU A 590 8.08 -14.85 10.80
N PRO A 591 7.14 -14.04 10.28
CA PRO A 591 5.72 -14.29 10.44
C PRO A 591 5.32 -15.71 9.98
N PRO A 592 4.39 -16.37 10.70
CA PRO A 592 3.61 -15.82 11.80
C PRO A 592 4.25 -15.93 13.20
N ARG A 593 5.26 -16.78 13.40
CA ARG A 593 5.83 -17.07 14.75
C ARG A 593 7.25 -17.64 14.76
N PHE A 594 7.89 -17.71 13.61
CA PHE A 594 9.16 -18.42 13.40
C PHE A 594 10.34 -17.47 13.49
N HIS A 595 11.54 -18.03 13.52
CA HIS A 595 12.79 -17.30 13.74
C HIS A 595 13.87 -17.82 12.80
N LEU A 596 14.70 -16.90 12.33
CA LEU A 596 15.89 -17.18 11.54
C LEU A 596 17.09 -16.51 12.22
N LEU A 597 18.06 -17.33 12.61
CA LEU A 597 19.23 -16.93 13.38
C LEU A 597 20.48 -17.10 12.52
N PHE A 598 21.28 -16.04 12.39
CA PHE A 598 22.61 -16.12 11.79
C PHE A 598 23.70 -15.86 12.81
N GLN A 599 24.71 -16.72 12.82
CA GLN A 599 26.00 -16.46 13.43
C GLN A 599 27.06 -16.46 12.33
N MET A 600 27.51 -15.26 11.95
CA MET A 600 28.52 -15.09 10.90
C MET A 600 29.90 -15.01 11.55
N GLU A 601 30.74 -16.02 11.35
CA GLU A 601 32.15 -16.01 11.74
C GLU A 601 32.96 -15.36 10.63
N VAL A 602 33.51 -14.18 10.90
CA VAL A 602 34.11 -13.30 9.89
C VAL A 602 35.63 -13.46 9.86
N ARG A 603 36.16 -13.73 8.68
CA ARG A 603 37.61 -13.72 8.39
C ARG A 603 37.91 -12.69 7.31
N GLU A 604 39.18 -12.53 6.97
CA GLU A 604 39.62 -11.47 6.06
C GLU A 604 39.00 -11.59 4.65
N PHE A 605 38.89 -12.82 4.14
CA PHE A 605 38.39 -13.12 2.78
C PHE A 605 37.29 -14.19 2.75
N SER A 606 36.80 -14.63 3.91
CA SER A 606 35.73 -15.62 3.98
C SER A 606 34.88 -15.43 5.22
N THR A 607 33.61 -15.81 5.13
CA THR A 607 32.66 -15.77 6.23
C THR A 607 31.93 -17.09 6.32
N LEU A 608 31.96 -17.71 7.50
CA LEU A 608 31.20 -18.92 7.78
C LEU A 608 29.89 -18.54 8.47
N VAL A 609 28.78 -18.67 7.76
CA VAL A 609 27.43 -18.38 8.23
C VAL A 609 26.83 -19.65 8.81
N ARG A 610 26.70 -19.72 10.14
CA ARG A 610 25.92 -20.77 10.81
C ARG A 610 24.49 -20.28 10.96
N ILE A 611 23.55 -21.10 10.49
CA ILE A 611 22.12 -20.77 10.45
C ILE A 611 21.37 -21.72 11.37
N ARG A 612 20.48 -21.18 12.20
CA ARG A 612 19.50 -21.97 12.97
C ARG A 612 18.11 -21.39 12.76
N THR A 613 17.11 -22.26 12.62
CA THR A 613 15.70 -21.87 12.46
C THR A 613 14.78 -22.92 13.06
N ASP A 614 13.61 -22.49 13.51
CA ASP A 614 12.49 -23.33 13.94
C ASP A 614 11.52 -23.65 12.77
N HIS A 615 11.84 -23.23 11.55
CA HIS A 615 11.07 -23.49 10.33
C HIS A 615 11.99 -23.87 9.16
N TRP A 616 12.38 -25.15 9.08
CA TRP A 616 13.30 -25.64 8.04
C TRP A 616 12.90 -25.33 6.59
N PRO A 617 11.62 -25.25 6.18
CA PRO A 617 11.27 -24.95 4.79
C PRO A 617 11.80 -23.60 4.30
N CYS A 618 12.02 -22.62 5.18
CA CYS A 618 12.55 -21.32 4.76
C CYS A 618 14.01 -21.38 4.29
N LEU A 619 14.77 -22.42 4.68
CA LEU A 619 16.19 -22.55 4.33
C LEU A 619 16.42 -22.57 2.81
N ALA A 620 15.48 -23.14 2.05
CA ALA A 620 15.55 -23.13 0.58
C ALA A 620 15.62 -21.70 -0.01
N TYR A 621 14.93 -20.74 0.62
CA TYR A 621 14.90 -19.34 0.16
C TYR A 621 16.03 -18.50 0.75
N VAL A 622 16.45 -18.82 1.98
CA VAL A 622 17.60 -18.18 2.63
C VAL A 622 18.88 -18.43 1.84
N ASP A 623 18.95 -19.58 1.20
CA ASP A 623 20.11 -19.97 0.43
C ASP A 623 20.41 -18.99 -0.72
N ASP A 624 19.38 -18.70 -1.53
CA ASP A 624 19.44 -17.74 -2.64
C ASP A 624 19.61 -16.30 -2.14
N TYR A 625 18.98 -15.95 -1.01
CA TYR A 625 19.12 -14.64 -0.39
C TYR A 625 20.57 -14.35 0.00
N LEU A 626 21.25 -15.31 0.64
CA LEU A 626 22.65 -15.13 1.03
C LEU A 626 23.57 -15.01 -0.19
N GLU A 627 23.30 -15.75 -1.26
CA GLU A 627 24.06 -15.60 -2.52
C GLU A 627 23.85 -14.21 -3.15
N ALA A 628 22.61 -13.73 -3.22
CA ALA A 628 22.29 -12.41 -3.74
C ALA A 628 22.88 -11.27 -2.87
N LEU A 629 22.82 -11.42 -1.54
CA LEU A 629 23.36 -10.46 -0.58
C LEU A 629 24.86 -10.19 -0.81
N PHE A 630 25.61 -11.23 -1.22
CA PHE A 630 27.07 -11.16 -1.36
C PHE A 630 27.55 -11.01 -2.81
N THR A 631 26.67 -11.18 -3.81
CA THR A 631 26.96 -10.91 -5.22
C THR A 631 26.46 -9.55 -5.70
N GLY A 632 25.52 -8.93 -4.97
CA GLY A 632 24.90 -7.65 -5.31
C GLY A 632 25.58 -6.39 -4.75
N CYS A 633 26.74 -6.51 -4.10
CA CYS A 633 27.53 -5.39 -3.55
C CYS A 633 28.75 -5.06 -4.39
#